data_AF-A0A965X637-F1
#
_entry.id   AF-A0A965X637-F1
#
_cell.length_a   1.000
_cell.length_b   1.000
_cell.length_c   1.000
_cell.angle_alpha   90.00
_cell.angle_beta   90.00
_cell.angle_gamma   90.00
#
_symmetry.space_group_name_H-M   'P 1'
#
loop_
_entity.id
_entity.type
_entity.pdbx_description
1 polymer ?
#
loop_
_entity_poly.entity_id
_entity_poly.type
_entity_poly.pdbx_seq_one_letter_code
_entity_poly.pdbx_strand_id
1 'polypeptide(L)'
;MKKRMISILLSIFMLLTLLPAAAHAEAMDTRTLAMVNKPGVVLIQTVWTANVTWYEFAFDENMEDDLSDEVTRMIEYGEIGTSEQEIYQAMIWLMIENMQYYAYSTGNSQTEQMSTAAVGTGFIVTPDGYLVTNAHVVHTDEEEMNLQFAMTSLEQYAVEAANMFQEDMRRSGYELTQDEWDGIANAWYSLLAQSMEVDNLQTSYKCYIGNVTSGSDVSAKGEGLDLRKIGEPIPGKDIAILKLDGKNLPTVTLGDDTKLKTGDKVYAMGYPAVATLSDTLNVSQAIQEPTLTQGIISARKEMSGGWSILQTDAAIHGGNSGGPLFNEAGEVIGINTFGMLDQSSGAQVAGMNFAVPITIAKQFLNEMNVTPAESSFTKRFKQALQAYNGGEYNAALELLRGINETNPGIPVVQELLAEAREAADANPQQAEKPDTLQTVNAEQDAKGVVSLPIFLIVILALFLLGLIVVVLLLLKRKGSAAAIPSQPQAYAAQPIATPLHVSPPPGPVPPGNDTVCPQCGATQSGTAHFCNACGAQIPLRSSGTCPSCGHENADGTKFCSQCGTKLS
;
A
#
# COMPACT_ATOMS: atom_id res chain seq x y z
N MET A 1 26.65 -32.49 -65.95
CA MET A 1 27.04 -32.08 -64.58
C MET A 1 26.66 -30.64 -64.23
N LYS A 2 26.93 -29.63 -65.07
CA LYS A 2 26.61 -28.20 -64.77
C LYS A 2 25.14 -27.90 -64.40
N LYS A 3 24.14 -28.50 -65.06
CA LYS A 3 22.72 -28.28 -64.73
C LYS A 3 22.29 -28.86 -63.37
N ARG A 4 22.90 -29.97 -62.92
CA ARG A 4 22.62 -30.55 -61.59
C ARG A 4 23.26 -29.75 -60.45
N MET A 5 24.44 -29.16 -60.68
CA MET A 5 25.09 -28.27 -59.71
C MET A 5 24.30 -26.97 -59.48
N ILE A 6 23.75 -26.37 -60.54
CA ILE A 6 22.95 -25.14 -60.43
C ILE A 6 21.66 -25.39 -59.66
N SER A 7 21.01 -26.55 -59.86
CA SER A 7 19.80 -26.91 -59.12
C SER A 7 20.06 -27.13 -57.63
N ILE A 8 21.20 -27.74 -57.27
CA ILE A 8 21.59 -27.94 -55.87
C ILE A 8 21.96 -26.61 -55.19
N LEU A 9 22.67 -25.72 -55.90
CA LEU A 9 22.99 -24.38 -55.40
C LEU A 9 21.74 -23.50 -55.23
N LEU A 10 20.76 -23.56 -56.15
CA LEU A 10 19.48 -22.88 -55.97
C LEU A 10 18.67 -23.47 -54.80
N SER A 11 18.72 -24.78 -54.61
CA SER A 11 18.02 -25.45 -53.49
C SER A 11 18.62 -25.06 -52.14
N ILE A 12 19.96 -24.96 -52.05
CA ILE A 12 20.66 -24.52 -50.85
C ILE A 12 20.43 -23.02 -50.60
N PHE A 13 20.39 -22.19 -51.64
CA PHE A 13 20.09 -20.76 -51.51
C PHE A 13 18.63 -20.52 -51.07
N MET A 14 17.69 -21.31 -51.58
CA MET A 14 16.27 -21.25 -51.20
C MET A 14 16.02 -21.82 -49.78
N LEU A 15 16.85 -22.77 -49.32
CA LEU A 15 16.84 -23.24 -47.93
C LEU A 15 17.46 -22.22 -46.96
N LEU A 16 18.47 -21.45 -47.38
CA LEU A 16 19.08 -20.40 -46.55
C LEU A 16 18.16 -19.16 -46.39
N THR A 17 17.23 -18.92 -47.32
CA THR A 17 16.21 -17.86 -47.19
C THR A 17 14.99 -18.27 -46.35
N LEU A 18 14.94 -19.54 -45.91
CA LEU A 18 13.89 -20.09 -45.03
C LEU A 18 14.35 -20.22 -43.58
N LEU A 19 15.40 -19.49 -43.18
CA LEU A 19 15.58 -19.19 -41.77
C LEU A 19 14.42 -18.27 -41.35
N PRO A 20 13.61 -18.62 -40.33
CA PRO A 20 12.69 -17.65 -39.79
C PRO A 20 13.54 -16.47 -39.36
N ALA A 21 13.31 -15.30 -39.95
CA ALA A 21 13.76 -14.05 -39.35
C ALA A 21 13.31 -14.16 -37.89
N ALA A 22 14.26 -14.08 -36.94
CA ALA A 22 13.92 -14.02 -35.54
C ALA A 22 12.92 -12.87 -35.41
N ALA A 23 11.65 -13.23 -35.20
CA ALA A 23 10.58 -12.27 -35.04
C ALA A 23 10.98 -11.44 -33.83
N HIS A 24 11.54 -10.26 -34.08
CA HIS A 24 11.67 -9.27 -33.03
C HIS A 24 10.23 -8.93 -32.69
N ALA A 25 9.80 -9.28 -31.48
CA ALA A 25 8.50 -8.86 -30.98
C ALA A 25 8.42 -7.35 -31.22
N GLU A 26 7.47 -6.93 -32.04
CA GLU A 26 7.31 -5.53 -32.37
C GLU A 26 7.00 -4.78 -31.08
N ALA A 27 7.72 -3.67 -30.83
CA ALA A 27 7.58 -2.93 -29.59
C ALA A 27 6.11 -2.49 -29.43
N MET A 28 5.53 -2.82 -28.28
CA MET A 28 4.16 -2.43 -27.96
C MET A 28 4.15 -0.94 -27.64
N ASP A 29 3.17 -0.18 -28.15
CA ASP A 29 3.02 1.20 -27.71
C ASP A 29 2.69 1.25 -26.21
N THR A 30 3.14 2.31 -25.54
CA THR A 30 3.04 2.42 -24.08
C THR A 30 1.58 2.36 -23.58
N ARG A 31 0.60 2.85 -24.35
CA ARG A 31 -0.82 2.81 -23.95
C ARG A 31 -1.32 1.38 -23.99
N THR A 32 -1.04 0.64 -25.06
CA THR A 32 -1.39 -0.78 -25.17
C THR A 32 -0.71 -1.61 -24.08
N LEU A 33 0.58 -1.35 -23.80
CA LEU A 33 1.31 -2.01 -22.70
C LEU A 33 0.63 -1.79 -21.36
N ALA A 34 0.24 -0.55 -21.07
CA ALA A 34 -0.48 -0.21 -19.85
C ALA A 34 -1.81 -0.98 -19.78
N MET A 35 -2.65 -0.84 -20.80
CA MET A 35 -4.01 -1.40 -20.83
C MET A 35 -4.02 -2.91 -20.66
N VAL A 36 -3.16 -3.63 -21.38
CA VAL A 36 -3.13 -5.09 -21.35
C VAL A 36 -2.68 -5.64 -20.00
N ASN A 37 -1.77 -4.95 -19.32
CA ASN A 37 -1.16 -5.45 -18.08
C ASN A 37 -1.88 -4.97 -16.82
N LYS A 38 -2.53 -3.79 -16.85
CA LYS A 38 -3.29 -3.22 -15.72
C LYS A 38 -4.16 -4.24 -14.97
N PRO A 39 -4.99 -5.08 -15.63
CA PRO A 39 -5.84 -6.04 -14.92
C PRO A 39 -5.08 -7.07 -14.08
N GLY A 40 -3.86 -7.41 -14.47
CA GLY A 40 -3.03 -8.41 -13.77
C GLY A 40 -2.15 -7.82 -12.67
N VAL A 41 -2.16 -6.49 -12.49
CA VAL A 41 -1.42 -5.77 -11.43
C VAL A 41 -2.41 -5.37 -10.35
N VAL A 42 -2.11 -5.69 -9.10
CA VAL A 42 -3.05 -5.60 -7.97
C VAL A 42 -2.44 -4.85 -6.80
N LEU A 43 -3.27 -4.12 -6.06
CA LEU A 43 -2.89 -3.54 -4.78
C LEU A 43 -2.89 -4.67 -3.74
N ILE A 44 -1.81 -4.84 -3.01
CA ILE A 44 -1.68 -5.75 -1.89
C ILE A 44 -1.79 -4.95 -0.60
N GLN A 45 -2.60 -5.43 0.32
CA GLN A 45 -2.67 -4.92 1.69
C GLN A 45 -2.32 -6.04 2.64
N THR A 46 -1.33 -5.79 3.49
CA THR A 46 -0.99 -6.66 4.62
C THR A 46 -1.51 -5.99 5.87
N VAL A 47 -2.32 -6.71 6.65
CA VAL A 47 -2.89 -6.21 7.90
C VAL A 47 -2.35 -7.06 9.03
N TRP A 48 -1.77 -6.39 10.01
CA TRP A 48 -1.33 -6.97 11.26
C TRP A 48 -2.30 -6.58 12.36
N THR A 49 -2.82 -7.59 13.05
CA THR A 49 -3.72 -7.42 14.20
C THR A 49 -3.04 -8.05 15.41
N ALA A 50 -2.89 -7.30 16.48
CA ALA A 50 -2.24 -7.78 17.69
C ALA A 50 -2.97 -7.26 18.93
N ASN A 51 -2.74 -7.93 20.07
CA ASN A 51 -3.04 -7.35 21.37
C ASN A 51 -1.87 -6.44 21.73
N VAL A 52 -2.13 -5.14 21.83
CA VAL A 52 -1.13 -4.15 22.20
C VAL A 52 -1.39 -3.76 23.64
N THR A 53 -0.37 -3.93 24.48
CA THR A 53 -0.41 -3.56 25.89
C THR A 53 0.49 -2.34 26.09
N TRP A 54 0.00 -1.33 26.79
CA TRP A 54 0.81 -0.20 27.25
C TRP A 54 0.50 0.09 28.72
N TYR A 55 1.44 0.74 29.39
CA TYR A 55 1.36 0.95 30.83
C TYR A 55 0.94 2.37 31.17
N GLU A 56 0.20 2.52 32.26
CA GLU A 56 -0.08 3.82 32.85
C GLU A 56 1.17 4.32 33.57
N PHE A 57 1.44 5.62 33.42
CA PHE A 57 2.56 6.28 34.07
C PHE A 57 2.06 7.26 35.14
N ALA A 58 2.81 7.31 36.24
CA ALA A 58 2.76 8.40 37.21
C ALA A 58 4.12 9.10 37.22
N PHE A 59 4.18 10.29 37.83
CA PHE A 59 5.42 11.06 37.93
C PHE A 59 5.91 11.12 39.37
N ASP A 60 7.23 11.15 39.54
CA ASP A 60 7.90 11.35 40.83
C ASP A 60 7.39 12.65 41.49
N GLU A 61 7.10 12.59 42.79
CA GLU A 61 6.63 13.75 43.56
C GLU A 61 7.67 14.89 43.62
N ASN A 62 8.95 14.57 43.46
CA ASN A 62 10.04 15.56 43.44
C ASN A 62 10.18 16.28 42.09
N MET A 63 9.41 15.90 41.07
CA MET A 63 9.52 16.49 39.74
C MET A 63 9.29 18.00 39.75
N GLU A 64 8.25 18.48 40.43
CA GLU A 64 7.93 19.91 40.50
C GLU A 64 9.07 20.69 41.18
N ASP A 65 9.58 20.17 42.30
CA ASP A 65 10.68 20.78 43.04
C ASP A 65 11.98 20.82 42.21
N ASP A 66 12.36 19.70 41.58
CA ASP A 66 13.56 19.62 40.73
C ASP A 66 13.49 20.59 39.53
N LEU A 67 12.31 20.71 38.90
CA LEU A 67 12.09 21.65 37.80
C LEU A 67 12.13 23.11 38.28
N SER A 68 11.55 23.40 39.45
CA SER A 68 11.54 24.74 40.05
C SER A 68 12.94 25.22 40.44
N ASP A 69 13.75 24.31 41.02
CA ASP A 69 15.15 24.58 41.37
C ASP A 69 15.98 24.90 40.12
N GLU A 70 15.78 24.17 39.02
CA GLU A 70 16.49 24.43 37.76
C GLU A 70 16.06 25.74 37.12
N VAL A 71 14.77 26.06 37.09
CA VAL A 71 14.28 27.37 36.60
C VAL A 71 14.84 28.51 37.46
N THR A 72 14.92 28.33 38.78
CA THR A 72 15.54 29.32 39.69
C THR A 72 17.00 29.53 39.35
N ARG A 73 17.75 28.46 39.10
CA ARG A 73 19.14 28.53 38.61
C ARG A 73 19.20 29.32 37.29
N MET A 74 18.36 29.00 36.31
CA MET A 74 18.34 29.71 35.03
C MET A 74 18.11 31.23 35.19
N ILE A 75 17.26 31.64 36.13
CA ILE A 75 17.07 33.05 36.49
C ILE A 75 18.33 33.66 37.12
N GLU A 76 18.94 32.99 38.09
CA GLU A 76 20.13 33.48 38.80
C GLU A 76 21.32 33.69 37.87
N TYR A 77 21.46 32.84 36.85
CA TYR A 77 22.51 32.93 35.83
C TYR A 77 22.13 33.85 34.65
N GLY A 78 20.91 34.40 34.64
CA GLY A 78 20.42 35.31 33.59
C GLY A 78 20.16 34.63 32.25
N GLU A 79 19.92 33.32 32.25
CA GLU A 79 19.54 32.53 31.06
C GLU A 79 18.10 32.82 30.64
N ILE A 80 17.22 33.09 31.61
CA ILE A 80 15.82 33.51 31.41
C ILE A 80 15.48 34.70 32.30
N GLY A 81 14.43 35.44 31.95
CA GLY A 81 13.90 36.51 32.78
C GLY A 81 12.99 36.01 33.91
N THR A 82 12.46 36.94 34.70
CA THR A 82 11.60 36.64 35.87
C THR A 82 10.12 36.80 35.57
N SER A 83 9.73 36.90 34.29
CA SER A 83 8.32 37.00 33.95
C SER A 83 7.63 35.65 34.14
N GLU A 84 6.37 35.68 34.59
CA GLU A 84 5.58 34.46 34.80
C GLU A 84 5.51 33.59 33.53
N GLN A 85 5.44 34.22 32.36
CA GLN A 85 5.43 33.53 31.08
C GLN A 85 6.76 32.82 30.76
N GLU A 86 7.90 33.48 30.97
CA GLU A 86 9.23 32.87 30.74
C GLU A 86 9.48 31.70 31.71
N ILE A 87 9.01 31.83 32.95
CA ILE A 87 9.11 30.79 33.98
C ILE A 87 8.30 29.55 33.56
N TYR A 88 7.03 29.72 33.18
CA TYR A 88 6.20 28.59 32.74
C TYR A 88 6.76 27.94 31.48
N GLN A 89 7.19 28.73 30.50
CA GLN A 89 7.80 28.21 29.27
C GLN A 89 9.04 27.37 29.58
N ALA A 90 9.95 27.88 30.40
CA ALA A 90 11.16 27.14 30.80
C ALA A 90 10.80 25.83 31.53
N MET A 91 9.83 25.88 32.45
CA MET A 91 9.37 24.70 33.19
C MET A 91 8.75 23.63 32.27
N ILE A 92 7.95 24.04 31.28
CA ILE A 92 7.34 23.12 30.31
C ILE A 92 8.41 22.45 29.44
N TRP A 93 9.39 23.21 28.93
CA TRP A 93 10.45 22.63 28.12
C TRP A 93 11.34 21.68 28.93
N LEU A 94 11.71 22.05 30.14
CA LEU A 94 12.42 21.15 31.04
C LEU A 94 11.61 19.89 31.33
N MET A 95 10.29 20.00 31.52
CA MET A 95 9.41 18.85 31.66
C MET A 95 9.43 17.98 30.40
N ILE A 96 9.23 18.55 29.20
CA ILE A 96 9.21 17.81 27.93
C ILE A 96 10.51 17.03 27.75
N GLU A 97 11.65 17.68 27.96
CA GLU A 97 12.98 17.09 27.79
C GLU A 97 13.29 16.00 28.82
N ASN A 98 12.71 16.09 30.01
CA ASN A 98 13.06 15.24 31.14
C ASN A 98 11.92 14.33 31.63
N MET A 99 10.78 14.32 30.93
CA MET A 99 9.57 13.58 31.32
C MET A 99 9.87 12.12 31.64
N GLN A 100 10.72 11.47 30.82
CA GLN A 100 11.12 10.08 30.98
C GLN A 100 11.89 9.77 32.26
N TYR A 101 12.57 10.76 32.87
CA TYR A 101 13.32 10.54 34.10
C TYR A 101 12.42 10.55 35.34
N TYR A 102 11.26 11.19 35.23
CA TYR A 102 10.30 11.34 36.32
C TYR A 102 9.13 10.37 36.21
N ALA A 103 8.79 9.92 34.99
CA ALA A 103 7.75 8.94 34.79
C ALA A 103 8.12 7.63 35.49
N TYR A 104 7.15 6.87 35.99
CA TYR A 104 7.32 5.47 36.38
C TYR A 104 6.01 4.75 36.13
N SER A 105 6.08 3.47 35.77
CA SER A 105 4.87 2.68 35.57
C SER A 105 4.15 2.48 36.91
N THR A 106 2.84 2.70 36.92
CA THR A 106 2.00 2.38 38.08
C THR A 106 1.78 0.87 38.26
N GLY A 107 2.22 0.07 37.28
CA GLY A 107 1.91 -1.35 37.17
C GLY A 107 0.52 -1.63 36.60
N ASN A 108 -0.32 -0.61 36.41
CA ASN A 108 -1.56 -0.74 35.64
C ASN A 108 -1.22 -0.75 34.15
N SER A 109 -1.91 -1.62 33.41
CA SER A 109 -1.77 -1.71 31.97
C SER A 109 -3.14 -1.70 31.30
N GLN A 110 -3.18 -1.18 30.10
CA GLN A 110 -4.31 -1.30 29.19
C GLN A 110 -3.88 -2.24 28.07
N THR A 111 -4.77 -3.15 27.68
CA THR A 111 -4.55 -4.05 26.55
C THR A 111 -5.73 -3.93 25.61
N GLU A 112 -5.45 -3.56 24.36
CA GLU A 112 -6.46 -3.48 23.32
C GLU A 112 -6.03 -4.25 22.07
N GLN A 113 -7.02 -4.80 21.35
CA GLN A 113 -6.76 -5.39 20.05
C GLN A 113 -6.68 -4.26 19.02
N MET A 114 -5.48 -4.04 18.51
CA MET A 114 -5.20 -2.97 17.55
C MET A 114 -4.81 -3.57 16.20
N SER A 115 -4.87 -2.77 15.15
CA SER A 115 -4.46 -3.21 13.82
C SER A 115 -3.73 -2.12 13.07
N THR A 116 -2.68 -2.51 12.38
CA THR A 116 -1.95 -1.65 11.45
C THR A 116 -1.81 -2.34 10.10
N ALA A 117 -1.51 -1.58 9.05
CA ALA A 117 -1.47 -2.11 7.70
C ALA A 117 -0.36 -1.49 6.85
N ALA A 118 0.24 -2.33 6.00
CA ALA A 118 1.10 -1.89 4.90
C ALA A 118 0.41 -2.13 3.57
N VAL A 119 0.79 -1.31 2.59
CA VAL A 119 0.32 -1.44 1.20
C VAL A 119 1.50 -1.58 0.26
N GLY A 120 1.31 -2.39 -0.77
CA GLY A 120 2.26 -2.57 -1.86
C GLY A 120 1.54 -3.01 -3.12
N THR A 121 2.31 -3.41 -4.12
CA THR A 121 1.80 -3.90 -5.39
C THR A 121 2.16 -5.38 -5.53
N GLY A 122 1.32 -6.14 -6.21
CA GLY A 122 1.64 -7.48 -6.70
C GLY A 122 1.14 -7.67 -8.12
N PHE A 123 1.48 -8.81 -8.72
CA PHE A 123 0.99 -9.15 -10.05
C PHE A 123 0.72 -10.65 -10.20
N ILE A 124 -0.38 -10.97 -10.86
CA ILE A 124 -0.88 -12.35 -11.03
C ILE A 124 -0.14 -13.01 -12.20
N VAL A 125 0.43 -14.19 -11.97
CA VAL A 125 1.27 -14.91 -12.93
C VAL A 125 0.63 -16.21 -13.44
N THR A 126 -0.45 -16.67 -12.83
CA THR A 126 -1.21 -17.84 -13.29
C THR A 126 -2.72 -17.60 -13.31
N PRO A 127 -3.47 -18.29 -14.19
CA PRO A 127 -4.92 -18.10 -14.29
C PRO A 127 -5.70 -18.58 -13.06
N ASP A 128 -5.10 -19.44 -12.24
CA ASP A 128 -5.65 -19.94 -10.98
C ASP A 128 -5.22 -19.11 -9.76
N GLY A 129 -4.41 -18.04 -9.94
CA GLY A 129 -4.27 -16.96 -8.96
C GLY A 129 -2.97 -16.92 -8.16
N TYR A 130 -1.90 -17.59 -8.58
CA TYR A 130 -0.58 -17.31 -8.00
C TYR A 130 -0.14 -15.91 -8.42
N LEU A 131 0.33 -15.13 -7.45
CA LEU A 131 0.81 -13.78 -7.66
C LEU A 131 2.14 -13.55 -6.94
N VAL A 132 2.91 -12.61 -7.46
CA VAL A 132 4.24 -12.26 -6.96
C VAL A 132 4.22 -10.84 -6.40
N THR A 133 4.91 -10.63 -5.29
CA THR A 133 5.18 -9.32 -4.68
C THR A 133 6.54 -9.36 -3.96
N ASN A 134 6.92 -8.31 -3.23
CA ASN A 134 8.12 -8.31 -2.39
C ASN A 134 7.87 -9.00 -1.04
N ALA A 135 8.94 -9.48 -0.40
CA ALA A 135 8.88 -10.03 0.95
C ALA A 135 8.54 -8.95 1.97
N HIS A 136 9.12 -7.74 1.84
CA HIS A 136 8.84 -6.63 2.76
C HIS A 136 7.40 -6.11 2.69
N VAL A 137 6.65 -6.40 1.61
CA VAL A 137 5.23 -6.05 1.50
C VAL A 137 4.36 -6.95 2.40
N VAL A 138 4.82 -8.18 2.66
CA VAL A 138 4.06 -9.20 3.41
C VAL A 138 4.62 -9.45 4.81
N HIS A 139 5.84 -9.00 5.09
CA HIS A 139 6.55 -9.24 6.33
C HIS A 139 7.45 -8.05 6.66
N THR A 140 7.50 -7.68 7.93
CA THR A 140 8.45 -6.69 8.48
C THR A 140 9.06 -7.27 9.76
N ASP A 141 10.19 -6.75 10.20
CA ASP A 141 10.81 -7.16 11.45
C ASP A 141 10.04 -6.64 12.68
N GLU A 142 10.39 -7.16 13.86
CA GLU A 142 9.68 -6.85 15.11
C GLU A 142 9.83 -5.39 15.53
N GLU A 143 10.97 -4.77 15.25
CA GLU A 143 11.25 -3.38 15.63
C GLU A 143 10.42 -2.42 14.79
N GLU A 144 10.42 -2.60 13.47
CA GLU A 144 9.59 -1.83 12.54
C GLU A 144 8.09 -2.09 12.77
N MET A 145 7.70 -3.33 13.08
CA MET A 145 6.33 -3.67 13.47
C MET A 145 5.88 -2.92 14.73
N ASN A 146 6.70 -2.94 15.78
CA ASN A 146 6.40 -2.26 17.04
C ASN A 146 6.30 -0.75 16.82
N LEU A 147 7.22 -0.17 16.05
CA LEU A 147 7.14 1.22 15.66
C LEU A 147 5.83 1.53 14.92
N GLN A 148 5.43 0.67 13.98
CA GLN A 148 4.20 0.86 13.22
C GLN A 148 2.94 0.79 14.09
N PHE A 149 2.88 -0.15 15.06
CA PHE A 149 1.80 -0.19 16.05
C PHE A 149 1.78 1.05 16.94
N ALA A 150 2.94 1.47 17.43
CA ALA A 150 3.05 2.68 18.24
C ALA A 150 2.52 3.90 17.47
N MET A 151 3.03 4.12 16.25
CA MET A 151 2.63 5.25 15.39
C MET A 151 1.14 5.24 15.06
N THR A 152 0.57 4.09 14.75
CA THR A 152 -0.82 4.04 14.28
C THR A 152 -1.86 3.94 15.39
N SER A 153 -1.47 3.42 16.55
CA SER A 153 -2.44 3.05 17.58
C SER A 153 -2.25 3.76 18.92
N LEU A 154 -1.06 4.28 19.22
CA LEU A 154 -0.80 4.99 20.50
C LEU A 154 -0.91 6.52 20.39
N GLU A 155 -0.86 7.07 19.17
CA GLU A 155 -0.92 8.52 18.94
C GLU A 155 -2.15 9.16 19.59
N GLN A 156 -3.33 8.55 19.46
CA GLN A 156 -4.55 9.10 20.05
C GLN A 156 -4.46 9.26 21.58
N TYR A 157 -3.81 8.33 22.27
CA TYR A 157 -3.66 8.38 23.73
C TYR A 157 -2.66 9.45 24.16
N ALA A 158 -1.59 9.63 23.39
CA ALA A 158 -0.63 10.72 23.62
C ALA A 158 -1.29 12.09 23.43
N VAL A 159 -2.13 12.23 22.39
CA VAL A 159 -2.93 13.43 22.12
C VAL A 159 -3.93 13.70 23.25
N GLU A 160 -4.62 12.68 23.75
CA GLU A 160 -5.54 12.80 24.89
C GLU A 160 -4.81 13.27 26.17
N ALA A 161 -3.64 12.69 26.47
CA ALA A 161 -2.83 13.10 27.62
C ALA A 161 -2.34 14.56 27.49
N ALA A 162 -1.89 14.97 26.31
CA ALA A 162 -1.48 16.35 26.04
C ALA A 162 -2.65 17.34 26.19
N ASN A 163 -3.85 16.98 25.72
CA ASN A 163 -5.05 17.80 25.87
C ASN A 163 -5.48 17.95 27.34
N MET A 164 -5.35 16.90 28.15
CA MET A 164 -5.60 16.99 29.59
C MET A 164 -4.62 17.94 30.26
N PHE A 165 -3.33 17.82 29.95
CA PHE A 165 -2.30 18.72 30.48
C PHE A 165 -2.55 20.18 30.05
N GLN A 166 -2.93 20.42 28.79
CA GLN A 166 -3.28 21.76 28.31
C GLN A 166 -4.44 22.37 29.12
N GLU A 167 -5.47 21.60 29.44
CA GLU A 167 -6.60 22.09 30.24
C GLU A 167 -6.19 22.45 31.68
N ASP A 168 -5.27 21.69 32.28
CA ASP A 168 -4.72 22.00 33.61
C ASP A 168 -3.82 23.25 33.61
N MET A 169 -3.00 23.43 32.57
CA MET A 169 -2.23 24.67 32.37
C MET A 169 -3.17 25.87 32.17
N ARG A 170 -4.23 25.71 31.38
CA ARG A 170 -5.23 26.76 31.13
C ARG A 170 -5.94 27.19 32.41
N ARG A 171 -6.23 26.25 33.31
CA ARG A 171 -6.80 26.53 34.64
C ARG A 171 -5.82 27.30 35.54
N SER A 172 -4.53 27.07 35.35
CA SER A 172 -3.45 27.77 36.04
C SER A 172 -3.12 29.14 35.41
N GLY A 173 -3.78 29.51 34.31
CA GLY A 173 -3.63 30.80 33.64
C GLY A 173 -2.59 30.83 32.52
N TYR A 174 -2.01 29.68 32.15
CA TYR A 174 -1.05 29.56 31.06
C TYR A 174 -1.69 28.88 29.84
N GLU A 175 -1.53 29.48 28.66
CA GLU A 175 -2.00 28.90 27.41
C GLU A 175 -0.80 28.35 26.64
N LEU A 176 -0.76 27.03 26.43
CA LEU A 176 0.30 26.37 25.68
C LEU A 176 0.35 26.88 24.24
N THR A 177 1.55 27.13 23.76
CA THR A 177 1.83 27.26 22.33
C THR A 177 1.69 25.92 21.62
N GLN A 178 1.57 25.93 20.29
CA GLN A 178 1.52 24.69 19.50
C GLN A 178 2.79 23.86 19.68
N ASP A 179 3.97 24.50 19.70
CA ASP A 179 5.26 23.81 19.84
C ASP A 179 5.38 23.12 21.20
N GLU A 180 4.91 23.76 22.28
CA GLU A 180 4.87 23.13 23.62
C GLU A 180 3.89 21.96 23.65
N TRP A 181 2.71 22.12 23.06
CA TRP A 181 1.72 21.04 22.98
C TRP A 181 2.25 19.85 22.18
N ASP A 182 2.87 20.09 21.02
CA ASP A 182 3.50 19.07 20.19
C ASP A 182 4.63 18.37 20.97
N GLY A 183 5.43 19.13 21.72
CA GLY A 183 6.48 18.59 22.59
C GLY A 183 5.93 17.66 23.68
N ILE A 184 4.84 18.05 24.33
CA ILE A 184 4.17 17.25 25.37
C ILE A 184 3.57 15.97 24.76
N ALA A 185 2.87 16.09 23.62
CA ALA A 185 2.31 14.95 22.92
C ALA A 185 3.41 13.95 22.52
N ASN A 186 4.53 14.45 21.99
CA ASN A 186 5.69 13.62 21.63
C ASN A 186 6.35 12.95 22.84
N ALA A 187 6.46 13.64 23.98
CA ALA A 187 7.03 13.08 25.20
C ALA A 187 6.14 11.94 25.75
N TRP A 188 4.82 12.13 25.78
CA TRP A 188 3.86 11.09 26.13
C TRP A 188 3.88 9.91 25.16
N TYR A 189 3.88 10.19 23.86
CA TYR A 189 4.00 9.17 22.82
C TYR A 189 5.25 8.31 23.03
N SER A 190 6.39 8.95 23.30
CA SER A 190 7.66 8.27 23.55
C SER A 190 7.60 7.34 24.77
N LEU A 191 6.97 7.78 25.86
CA LEU A 191 6.76 6.95 27.05
C LEU A 191 5.89 5.74 26.76
N LEU A 192 4.75 5.96 26.11
CA LEU A 192 3.81 4.90 25.77
C LEU A 192 4.46 3.87 24.85
N ALA A 193 5.13 4.33 23.79
CA ALA A 193 5.82 3.48 22.82
C ALA A 193 6.95 2.64 23.46
N GLN A 194 7.71 3.21 24.40
CA GLN A 194 8.76 2.48 25.12
C GLN A 194 8.24 1.38 26.04
N SER A 195 7.01 1.53 26.55
CA SER A 195 6.36 0.52 27.40
C SER A 195 5.50 -0.48 26.63
N MET A 196 5.40 -0.32 25.31
CA MET A 196 4.47 -1.08 24.50
C MET A 196 4.94 -2.54 24.36
N GLU A 197 4.02 -3.46 24.60
CA GLU A 197 4.19 -4.89 24.35
C GLU A 197 3.19 -5.34 23.29
N VAL A 198 3.63 -6.14 22.33
CA VAL A 198 2.81 -6.64 21.21
C VAL A 198 2.71 -8.16 21.29
N ASP A 199 1.51 -8.66 21.55
CA ASP A 199 1.22 -10.09 21.71
C ASP A 199 0.16 -10.57 20.71
N ASN A 200 0.12 -11.89 20.49
CA ASN A 200 -0.92 -12.54 19.67
C ASN A 200 -1.03 -11.92 18.25
N LEU A 201 0.12 -11.64 17.63
CA LEU A 201 0.20 -11.09 16.28
C LEU A 201 -0.42 -12.04 15.26
N GLN A 202 -1.40 -11.53 14.51
CA GLN A 202 -2.06 -12.18 13.39
C GLN A 202 -1.84 -11.37 12.12
N THR A 203 -1.44 -12.04 11.05
CA THR A 203 -1.25 -11.40 9.74
C THR A 203 -2.33 -11.88 8.78
N SER A 204 -2.95 -10.96 8.07
CA SER A 204 -3.85 -11.25 6.96
C SER A 204 -3.46 -10.47 5.71
N TYR A 205 -3.67 -11.10 4.56
CA TYR A 205 -3.29 -10.54 3.26
C TYR A 205 -4.54 -10.37 2.41
N LYS A 206 -4.66 -9.22 1.76
CA LYS A 206 -5.75 -8.92 0.82
C LYS A 206 -5.18 -8.37 -0.47
N CYS A 207 -5.84 -8.66 -1.59
CA CYS A 207 -5.66 -7.88 -2.81
C CYS A 207 -6.92 -7.15 -3.22
N TYR A 208 -6.73 -6.04 -3.92
CA TYR A 208 -7.78 -5.29 -4.57
C TYR A 208 -7.56 -5.34 -6.08
N ILE A 209 -8.52 -5.97 -6.77
CA ILE A 209 -8.56 -6.03 -8.23
C ILE A 209 -9.63 -5.05 -8.69
N GLY A 210 -9.23 -3.79 -8.96
CA GLY A 210 -10.01 -2.80 -9.70
C GLY A 210 -11.46 -2.54 -9.29
N ASN A 211 -12.07 -3.15 -8.28
CA ASN A 211 -13.51 -3.07 -8.09
C ASN A 211 -13.91 -1.74 -7.44
N VAL A 212 -14.01 -0.66 -8.22
CA VAL A 212 -14.77 0.52 -7.80
C VAL A 212 -15.43 1.14 -9.02
N THR A 213 -16.74 0.91 -9.18
CA THR A 213 -17.55 1.74 -10.07
C THR A 213 -17.79 3.09 -9.42
N SER A 214 -17.80 4.17 -10.22
CA SER A 214 -18.07 5.53 -9.72
C SER A 214 -19.46 5.58 -9.07
N GLY A 215 -19.53 5.91 -7.77
CA GLY A 215 -20.76 5.91 -6.97
C GLY A 215 -21.04 4.63 -6.18
N SER A 216 -20.19 3.60 -6.29
CA SER A 216 -20.22 2.44 -5.40
C SER A 216 -19.50 2.73 -4.09
N ASP A 217 -19.94 2.10 -3.01
CA ASP A 217 -19.21 2.11 -1.75
C ASP A 217 -17.81 1.53 -1.99
N VAL A 218 -16.79 2.34 -1.75
CA VAL A 218 -15.38 2.03 -2.04
C VAL A 218 -14.79 1.14 -0.94
N SER A 219 -15.64 0.67 -0.03
CA SER A 219 -15.45 -0.52 0.80
C SER A 219 -15.43 -1.83 -0.01
N ALA A 220 -14.93 -1.80 -1.26
CA ALA A 220 -14.70 -2.99 -2.07
C ALA A 220 -13.98 -4.03 -1.21
N LYS A 221 -14.67 -5.12 -0.88
CA LYS A 221 -14.11 -6.14 0.01
C LYS A 221 -12.88 -6.70 -0.67
N GLY A 222 -11.69 -6.34 -0.17
CA GLY A 222 -10.44 -6.93 -0.63
C GLY A 222 -10.56 -8.44 -0.58
N GLU A 223 -10.07 -9.10 -1.62
CA GLU A 223 -10.09 -10.56 -1.72
C GLU A 223 -8.93 -11.12 -0.90
N GLY A 224 -9.20 -12.15 -0.09
CA GLY A 224 -8.19 -12.77 0.76
C GLY A 224 -7.10 -13.47 -0.05
N LEU A 225 -5.87 -13.45 0.47
CA LEU A 225 -4.72 -14.13 -0.10
C LEU A 225 -4.08 -15.10 0.89
N ASP A 226 -3.62 -16.23 0.37
CA ASP A 226 -2.80 -17.18 1.12
C ASP A 226 -1.31 -16.93 0.84
N LEU A 227 -0.50 -16.80 1.90
CA LEU A 227 0.96 -16.82 1.76
C LEU A 227 1.44 -18.23 1.43
N ARG A 228 2.09 -18.39 0.27
CA ARG A 228 2.58 -19.69 -0.21
C ARG A 228 4.07 -19.85 0.02
N LYS A 229 4.83 -18.77 -0.16
CA LYS A 229 6.28 -18.74 0.02
C LYS A 229 6.77 -17.33 0.22
N ILE A 230 7.79 -17.16 1.03
CA ILE A 230 8.44 -15.88 1.28
C ILE A 230 9.96 -16.06 1.24
N GLY A 231 10.67 -15.05 0.74
CA GLY A 231 12.11 -14.89 0.86
C GLY A 231 12.44 -13.93 1.98
N GLU A 232 13.59 -13.28 1.88
CA GLU A 232 14.05 -12.32 2.88
C GLU A 232 14.02 -10.91 2.28
N PRO A 233 13.56 -9.87 3.00
CA PRO A 233 13.71 -8.48 2.58
C PRO A 233 15.16 -8.14 2.21
N ILE A 234 15.35 -7.07 1.43
CA ILE A 234 16.68 -6.59 1.01
C ILE A 234 17.57 -6.41 2.27
N PRO A 235 18.82 -6.92 2.29
CA PRO A 235 19.65 -7.38 1.16
C PRO A 235 19.41 -8.83 0.68
N GLY A 236 18.44 -9.53 1.26
CA GLY A 236 17.99 -10.85 0.84
C GLY A 236 17.21 -10.85 -0.48
N LYS A 237 16.73 -12.04 -0.87
CA LYS A 237 15.89 -12.21 -2.06
C LYS A 237 14.45 -11.79 -1.74
N ASP A 238 14.19 -10.49 -1.90
CA ASP A 238 12.96 -9.81 -1.51
C ASP A 238 11.76 -10.18 -2.40
N ILE A 239 11.27 -11.41 -2.26
CA ILE A 239 10.18 -12.00 -3.04
C ILE A 239 9.20 -12.72 -2.13
N ALA A 240 7.91 -12.52 -2.36
CA ALA A 240 6.85 -13.33 -1.81
C ALA A 240 5.93 -13.84 -2.92
N ILE A 241 5.42 -15.07 -2.72
CA ILE A 241 4.40 -15.66 -3.56
C ILE A 241 3.14 -15.83 -2.71
N LEU A 242 2.08 -15.15 -3.16
CA LEU A 242 0.74 -15.23 -2.58
C LEU A 242 -0.18 -15.99 -3.55
N LYS A 243 -1.33 -16.43 -3.04
CA LYS A 243 -2.34 -17.13 -3.82
C LYS A 243 -3.71 -16.52 -3.57
N LEU A 244 -4.31 -16.01 -4.63
CA LEU A 244 -5.71 -15.61 -4.69
C LEU A 244 -6.58 -16.78 -5.15
N ASP A 245 -7.75 -16.95 -4.57
CA ASP A 245 -8.73 -17.90 -5.09
C ASP A 245 -9.49 -17.35 -6.30
N GLY A 246 -9.42 -18.09 -7.41
CA GLY A 246 -10.08 -17.70 -8.64
C GLY A 246 -9.74 -18.63 -9.79
N LYS A 247 -10.40 -18.39 -10.93
CA LYS A 247 -10.13 -19.07 -12.19
C LYS A 247 -10.16 -18.05 -13.31
N ASN A 248 -9.35 -18.29 -14.33
CA ASN A 248 -9.23 -17.39 -15.47
C ASN A 248 -8.96 -15.94 -15.04
N LEU A 249 -8.13 -15.76 -14.01
CA LEU A 249 -7.73 -14.44 -13.53
C LEU A 249 -6.87 -13.73 -14.58
N PRO A 250 -6.89 -12.39 -14.66
CA PRO A 250 -5.95 -11.66 -15.50
C PRO A 250 -4.52 -11.96 -15.09
N THR A 251 -3.65 -12.27 -16.05
CA THR A 251 -2.25 -12.63 -15.81
C THR A 251 -1.31 -11.71 -16.58
N VAL A 252 -0.15 -11.41 -16.00
CA VAL A 252 0.98 -10.78 -16.69
C VAL A 252 1.98 -11.83 -17.17
N THR A 253 2.73 -11.53 -18.23
CA THR A 253 3.71 -12.45 -18.83
C THR A 253 5.10 -12.22 -18.23
N LEU A 254 5.81 -13.28 -17.84
CA LEU A 254 7.18 -13.17 -17.30
C LEU A 254 8.24 -13.28 -18.39
N GLY A 255 9.04 -12.22 -18.54
CA GLY A 255 10.11 -12.10 -19.54
C GLY A 255 11.44 -12.71 -19.07
N ASP A 256 12.51 -12.38 -19.78
CA ASP A 256 13.87 -12.86 -19.50
C ASP A 256 14.81 -11.70 -19.21
N ASP A 257 15.12 -11.48 -17.93
CA ASP A 257 15.97 -10.38 -17.50
C ASP A 257 17.44 -10.51 -17.93
N THR A 258 17.89 -11.72 -18.30
CA THR A 258 19.28 -11.95 -18.72
C THR A 258 19.60 -11.33 -20.07
N LYS A 259 18.57 -10.96 -20.83
CA LYS A 259 18.69 -10.29 -22.13
C LYS A 259 18.83 -8.77 -22.03
N LEU A 260 18.57 -8.20 -20.84
CA LEU A 260 18.61 -6.76 -20.62
C LEU A 260 20.01 -6.17 -20.74
N LYS A 261 20.07 -4.97 -21.30
CA LYS A 261 21.27 -4.14 -21.40
C LYS A 261 21.00 -2.75 -20.81
N THR A 262 22.05 -2.10 -20.36
CA THR A 262 21.99 -0.68 -19.99
C THR A 262 21.45 0.13 -21.18
N GLY A 263 20.46 0.98 -20.91
CA GLY A 263 19.76 1.78 -21.91
C GLY A 263 18.46 1.19 -22.44
N ASP A 264 18.17 -0.10 -22.18
CA ASP A 264 16.89 -0.69 -22.56
C ASP A 264 15.74 0.01 -21.82
N LYS A 265 14.67 0.37 -22.54
CA LYS A 265 13.50 1.03 -21.94
C LYS A 265 12.75 0.05 -21.05
N VAL A 266 12.24 0.58 -19.94
CA VAL A 266 11.44 -0.17 -18.97
C VAL A 266 10.28 0.66 -18.46
N TYR A 267 9.26 -0.04 -17.97
CA TYR A 267 8.04 0.56 -17.47
C TYR A 267 7.70 -0.03 -16.09
N ALA A 268 7.72 0.80 -15.06
CA ALA A 268 7.34 0.38 -13.71
C ALA A 268 5.84 0.64 -13.52
N MET A 269 5.11 -0.37 -13.06
CA MET A 269 3.68 -0.26 -12.78
C MET A 269 3.39 -0.63 -11.33
N GLY A 270 2.54 0.15 -10.66
CA GLY A 270 2.08 -0.17 -9.30
C GLY A 270 1.14 0.86 -8.72
N TYR A 271 0.77 0.67 -7.46
CA TYR A 271 -0.17 1.52 -6.73
C TYR A 271 0.60 2.42 -5.76
N PRO A 272 0.82 3.71 -6.06
CA PRO A 272 1.58 4.58 -5.17
C PRO A 272 0.84 4.78 -3.83
N ALA A 273 1.55 4.59 -2.72
CA ALA A 273 1.11 4.83 -1.35
C ALA A 273 0.69 6.31 -1.14
N VAL A 274 1.31 7.23 -1.88
CA VAL A 274 1.05 8.67 -1.79
C VAL A 274 -0.31 9.07 -2.40
N ALA A 275 -0.79 8.31 -3.39
CA ALA A 275 -2.12 8.51 -3.95
C ALA A 275 -3.21 7.93 -3.03
N THR A 276 -2.84 6.99 -2.15
CA THR A 276 -3.74 6.35 -1.18
C THR A 276 -3.82 7.06 0.16
N LEU A 277 -2.90 7.99 0.47
CA LEU A 277 -2.78 8.61 1.81
C LEU A 277 -2.73 10.14 1.81
N SER A 278 -2.88 10.82 0.67
CA SER A 278 -3.05 12.27 0.66
C SER A 278 -4.52 12.64 0.70
N ASP A 279 -4.96 13.39 1.72
CA ASP A 279 -6.31 13.97 1.82
C ASP A 279 -6.69 14.85 0.63
N THR A 280 -5.71 15.28 -0.16
CA THR A 280 -5.92 16.06 -1.38
C THR A 280 -6.44 15.23 -2.55
N LEU A 281 -6.23 13.91 -2.52
CA LEU A 281 -6.63 12.99 -3.58
C LEU A 281 -7.79 12.12 -3.10
N ASN A 282 -8.71 11.82 -4.01
CA ASN A 282 -9.76 10.87 -3.72
C ASN A 282 -9.15 9.46 -3.67
N VAL A 283 -8.84 8.99 -2.45
CA VAL A 283 -8.29 7.65 -2.16
C VAL A 283 -9.10 6.56 -2.85
N SER A 284 -10.42 6.76 -2.91
CA SER A 284 -11.38 5.87 -3.54
C SER A 284 -11.16 5.71 -5.05
N GLN A 285 -10.59 6.72 -5.71
CA GLN A 285 -10.19 6.70 -7.12
C GLN A 285 -8.74 6.22 -7.29
N ALA A 286 -7.85 6.60 -6.37
CA ALA A 286 -6.44 6.24 -6.44
C ALA A 286 -6.18 4.73 -6.35
N ILE A 287 -7.03 3.97 -5.64
CA ILE A 287 -6.92 2.51 -5.55
C ILE A 287 -7.48 1.76 -6.76
N GLN A 288 -8.12 2.45 -7.71
CA GLN A 288 -8.79 1.79 -8.84
C GLN A 288 -7.81 1.33 -9.91
N GLU A 289 -6.76 2.11 -10.14
CA GLU A 289 -5.82 1.87 -11.23
C GLU A 289 -4.36 2.06 -10.80
N PRO A 290 -3.46 1.17 -11.26
CA PRO A 290 -2.04 1.36 -11.02
C PRO A 290 -1.49 2.50 -11.90
N THR A 291 -0.52 3.22 -11.35
CA THR A 291 0.30 4.22 -12.05
C THR A 291 1.37 3.53 -12.88
N LEU A 292 1.65 4.06 -14.07
CA LEU A 292 2.73 3.64 -14.94
C LEU A 292 3.79 4.75 -15.02
N THR A 293 5.05 4.40 -14.80
CA THR A 293 6.20 5.29 -15.03
C THR A 293 7.16 4.63 -16.02
N GLN A 294 7.91 5.45 -16.75
CA GLN A 294 8.86 4.98 -17.76
C GLN A 294 10.28 5.40 -17.37
N GLY A 295 11.25 4.56 -17.69
CA GLY A 295 12.68 4.85 -17.59
C GLY A 295 13.50 3.90 -18.44
N ILE A 296 14.75 3.70 -18.06
CA ILE A 296 15.70 2.76 -18.67
C ILE A 296 16.37 1.90 -17.59
N ILE A 297 16.91 0.75 -18.00
CA ILE A 297 17.92 0.05 -17.19
C ILE A 297 19.17 0.91 -17.13
N SER A 298 19.49 1.45 -15.96
CA SER A 298 20.70 2.23 -15.74
C SER A 298 21.92 1.32 -15.57
N ALA A 299 21.77 0.22 -14.82
CA ALA A 299 22.84 -0.74 -14.57
C ALA A 299 22.31 -2.08 -14.03
N ARG A 300 23.17 -3.10 -14.02
CA ARG A 300 23.02 -4.28 -13.16
C ARG A 300 24.11 -4.20 -12.10
N LYS A 301 23.72 -4.32 -10.83
CA LYS A 301 24.62 -4.23 -9.67
C LYS A 301 24.67 -5.57 -8.94
N GLU A 302 25.75 -5.79 -8.20
CA GLU A 302 25.92 -6.97 -7.35
C GLU A 302 25.55 -6.61 -5.90
N MET A 303 24.76 -7.45 -5.27
CA MET A 303 24.38 -7.35 -3.86
C MET A 303 25.39 -8.11 -2.99
N SER A 304 25.50 -7.74 -1.71
CA SER A 304 26.40 -8.39 -0.75
C SER A 304 26.21 -9.91 -0.63
N GLY A 305 25.00 -10.42 -0.94
CA GLY A 305 24.68 -11.85 -0.98
C GLY A 305 25.10 -12.59 -2.26
N GLY A 306 25.91 -12.00 -3.14
CA GLY A 306 26.43 -12.66 -4.36
C GLY A 306 25.38 -12.88 -5.46
N TRP A 307 24.30 -12.10 -5.46
CA TRP A 307 23.27 -12.09 -6.49
C TRP A 307 23.10 -10.67 -7.06
N SER A 308 22.52 -10.54 -8.26
CA SER A 308 22.44 -9.25 -8.94
C SER A 308 21.09 -8.55 -8.74
N ILE A 309 21.09 -7.22 -8.69
CA ILE A 309 19.91 -6.36 -8.71
C ILE A 309 19.91 -5.47 -9.96
N LEU A 310 18.72 -5.11 -10.46
CA LEU A 310 18.57 -4.18 -11.59
C LEU A 310 18.46 -2.75 -11.04
N GLN A 311 19.21 -1.82 -11.61
CA GLN A 311 19.07 -0.39 -11.36
C GLN A 311 18.31 0.26 -12.52
N THR A 312 17.34 1.11 -12.21
CA THR A 312 16.51 1.86 -13.16
C THR A 312 16.32 3.31 -12.72
N ASP A 313 16.13 4.21 -13.68
CA ASP A 313 15.74 5.60 -13.44
C ASP A 313 14.22 5.82 -13.56
N ALA A 314 13.47 4.77 -13.91
CA ALA A 314 12.01 4.81 -13.86
C ALA A 314 11.56 5.21 -12.46
N ALA A 315 10.63 6.15 -12.36
CA ALA A 315 10.21 6.67 -11.06
C ALA A 315 9.48 5.58 -10.25
N ILE A 316 10.04 5.20 -9.12
CA ILE A 316 9.48 4.27 -8.14
C ILE A 316 9.28 5.04 -6.84
N HIS A 317 8.06 5.07 -6.31
CA HIS A 317 7.72 5.70 -5.04
C HIS A 317 7.15 4.64 -4.09
N GLY A 318 6.96 4.99 -2.80
CA GLY A 318 6.27 4.12 -1.85
C GLY A 318 4.95 3.62 -2.44
N GLY A 319 4.66 2.32 -2.30
CA GLY A 319 3.49 1.62 -2.84
C GLY A 319 3.68 0.92 -4.20
N ASN A 320 4.62 1.36 -5.04
CA ASN A 320 4.99 0.61 -6.27
C ASN A 320 5.81 -0.65 -5.97
N SER A 321 6.33 -0.77 -4.74
CA SER A 321 7.09 -1.94 -4.28
C SER A 321 6.27 -3.22 -4.42
N GLY A 322 6.90 -4.25 -4.97
CA GLY A 322 6.31 -5.53 -5.35
C GLY A 322 5.67 -5.54 -6.73
N GLY A 323 5.51 -4.37 -7.36
CA GLY A 323 4.96 -4.22 -8.70
C GLY A 323 5.93 -4.63 -9.81
N PRO A 324 5.42 -4.93 -11.02
CA PRO A 324 6.26 -5.35 -12.13
C PRO A 324 7.05 -4.19 -12.75
N LEU A 325 8.26 -4.52 -13.22
CA LEU A 325 9.06 -3.74 -14.16
C LEU A 325 9.00 -4.42 -15.53
N PHE A 326 8.33 -3.82 -16.50
CA PHE A 326 8.12 -4.36 -17.84
C PHE A 326 9.19 -3.92 -18.83
N ASN A 327 9.49 -4.77 -19.82
CA ASN A 327 10.21 -4.39 -21.05
C ASN A 327 9.24 -3.82 -22.12
N GLU A 328 9.74 -3.41 -23.29
CA GLU A 328 8.93 -2.89 -24.41
C GLU A 328 7.93 -3.90 -25.01
N ALA A 329 8.04 -5.19 -24.69
CA ALA A 329 7.08 -6.22 -25.08
C ALA A 329 5.96 -6.41 -24.05
N GLY A 330 5.99 -5.68 -22.93
CA GLY A 330 5.04 -5.84 -21.83
C GLY A 330 5.30 -7.09 -20.98
N GLU A 331 6.51 -7.65 -21.04
CA GLU A 331 6.91 -8.80 -20.22
C GLU A 331 7.63 -8.31 -18.96
N VAL A 332 7.32 -8.92 -17.81
CA VAL A 332 7.96 -8.58 -16.54
C VAL A 332 9.41 -9.04 -16.54
N ILE A 333 10.34 -8.11 -16.40
CA ILE A 333 11.79 -8.38 -16.31
C ILE A 333 12.35 -8.11 -14.91
N GLY A 334 11.59 -7.47 -14.03
CA GLY A 334 11.98 -7.24 -12.65
C GLY A 334 10.78 -6.90 -11.77
N ILE A 335 11.05 -6.79 -10.47
CA ILE A 335 10.08 -6.50 -9.43
C ILE A 335 10.58 -5.29 -8.66
N ASN A 336 9.87 -4.17 -8.78
CA ASN A 336 10.20 -2.89 -8.14
C ASN A 336 10.33 -3.10 -6.62
N THR A 337 11.42 -2.65 -5.97
CA THR A 337 11.62 -2.89 -4.52
C THR A 337 11.89 -1.59 -3.75
N PHE A 338 13.02 -0.92 -3.96
CA PHE A 338 13.41 0.26 -3.20
C PHE A 338 14.09 1.33 -4.07
N GLY A 339 14.05 2.57 -3.61
CA GLY A 339 14.90 3.66 -4.08
C GLY A 339 16.02 3.94 -3.09
N MET A 340 17.17 4.43 -3.57
CA MET A 340 18.23 4.86 -2.66
C MET A 340 17.78 6.07 -1.85
N LEU A 341 18.10 6.09 -0.56
CA LEU A 341 17.93 7.25 0.31
C LEU A 341 19.27 7.93 0.51
N ASP A 342 19.27 9.25 0.50
CA ASP A 342 20.41 10.06 0.89
C ASP A 342 20.62 9.94 2.40
N GLN A 343 21.82 9.54 2.82
CA GLN A 343 22.11 9.25 4.23
C GLN A 343 22.09 10.50 5.13
N SER A 344 22.24 11.69 4.56
CA SER A 344 22.29 12.95 5.33
C SER A 344 20.94 13.62 5.48
N SER A 345 20.08 13.50 4.47
CA SER A 345 18.77 14.15 4.41
C SER A 345 17.60 13.18 4.55
N GLY A 346 17.84 11.87 4.45
CA GLY A 346 16.79 10.84 4.37
C GLY A 346 15.96 10.91 3.08
N ALA A 347 16.25 11.86 2.20
CA ALA A 347 15.49 12.09 0.97
C ALA A 347 15.79 11.02 -0.08
N GLN A 348 14.79 10.65 -0.88
CA GLN A 348 15.00 9.72 -1.98
C GLN A 348 15.92 10.33 -3.04
N VAL A 349 16.95 9.58 -3.43
CA VAL A 349 17.87 9.97 -4.49
C VAL A 349 17.18 9.76 -5.84
N ALA A 350 16.88 10.88 -6.50
CA ALA A 350 16.18 10.88 -7.78
C ALA A 350 16.91 10.02 -8.83
N GLY A 351 16.16 9.16 -9.52
CA GLY A 351 16.66 8.31 -10.61
C GLY A 351 17.54 7.14 -10.18
N MET A 352 17.63 6.83 -8.88
CA MET A 352 18.36 5.65 -8.38
C MET A 352 17.42 4.65 -7.71
N ASN A 353 16.69 3.91 -8.55
CA ASN A 353 15.72 2.91 -8.11
C ASN A 353 16.20 1.50 -8.47
N PHE A 354 15.70 0.51 -7.73
CA PHE A 354 16.14 -0.87 -7.85
C PHE A 354 14.96 -1.85 -8.00
N ALA A 355 15.21 -2.90 -8.78
CA ALA A 355 14.28 -3.99 -9.00
C ALA A 355 14.96 -5.35 -8.87
N VAL A 356 14.30 -6.29 -8.20
CA VAL A 356 14.74 -7.69 -8.11
C VAL A 356 14.54 -8.34 -9.50
N PRO A 357 15.55 -8.98 -10.10
CA PRO A 357 15.39 -9.60 -11.42
C PRO A 357 14.34 -10.71 -11.42
N ILE A 358 13.54 -10.80 -12.49
CA ILE A 358 12.43 -11.77 -12.54
C ILE A 358 12.86 -13.23 -12.42
N THR A 359 14.12 -13.55 -12.79
CA THR A 359 14.70 -14.88 -12.57
C THR A 359 14.58 -15.35 -11.11
N ILE A 360 14.66 -14.45 -10.13
CA ILE A 360 14.50 -14.80 -8.72
C ILE A 360 13.07 -15.25 -8.42
N ALA A 361 12.05 -14.53 -8.89
CA ALA A 361 10.66 -14.96 -8.74
C ALA A 361 10.38 -16.29 -9.47
N LYS A 362 10.97 -16.50 -10.65
CA LYS A 362 10.89 -17.79 -11.37
C LYS A 362 11.48 -18.94 -10.55
N GLN A 363 12.58 -18.73 -9.81
CA GLN A 363 13.13 -19.76 -8.90
C GLN A 363 12.10 -20.15 -7.83
N PHE A 364 11.48 -19.17 -7.18
CA PHE A 364 10.49 -19.39 -6.12
C PHE A 364 9.25 -20.14 -6.62
N LEU A 365 8.76 -19.78 -7.80
CA LEU A 365 7.64 -20.46 -8.46
C LEU A 365 8.00 -21.91 -8.84
N ASN A 366 9.18 -22.13 -9.41
CA ASN A 366 9.66 -23.46 -9.78
C ASN A 366 9.82 -24.38 -8.57
N GLU A 367 10.32 -23.88 -7.44
CA GLU A 367 10.43 -24.64 -6.18
C GLU A 367 9.07 -25.11 -5.64
N MET A 368 7.98 -24.46 -6.06
CA MET A 368 6.60 -24.86 -5.74
C MET A 368 5.92 -25.62 -6.88
N ASN A 369 6.63 -25.93 -7.96
CA ASN A 369 6.07 -26.51 -9.19
C ASN A 369 4.95 -25.67 -9.82
N VAL A 370 4.99 -24.35 -9.63
CA VAL A 370 4.04 -23.41 -10.24
C VAL A 370 4.60 -22.93 -11.56
N THR A 371 3.84 -23.12 -12.64
CA THR A 371 4.23 -22.66 -13.98
C THR A 371 3.38 -21.45 -14.37
N PRO A 372 3.99 -20.25 -14.52
CA PRO A 372 3.31 -19.08 -15.07
C PRO A 372 2.65 -19.37 -16.41
N ALA A 373 1.45 -18.85 -16.61
CA ALA A 373 0.70 -19.07 -17.84
C ALA A 373 -0.21 -17.88 -18.14
N GLU A 374 -0.33 -17.53 -19.42
CA GLU A 374 -1.31 -16.55 -19.86
C GLU A 374 -2.73 -17.10 -19.74
N SER A 375 -3.64 -16.34 -19.15
CA SER A 375 -5.04 -16.71 -19.01
C SER A 375 -5.85 -16.47 -20.28
N SER A 376 -7.02 -17.14 -20.36
CA SER A 376 -7.96 -16.87 -21.46
C SER A 376 -8.52 -15.46 -21.38
N PHE A 377 -8.66 -14.88 -20.17
CA PHE A 377 -8.93 -13.46 -19.97
C PHE A 377 -7.90 -12.61 -20.70
N THR A 378 -6.61 -12.74 -20.36
CA THR A 378 -5.56 -11.87 -20.91
C THR A 378 -5.47 -12.02 -22.43
N LYS A 379 -5.55 -13.24 -22.94
CA LYS A 379 -5.53 -13.51 -24.38
C LYS A 379 -6.69 -12.84 -25.12
N ARG A 380 -7.93 -12.99 -24.62
CA ARG A 380 -9.11 -12.35 -25.23
C ARG A 380 -9.07 -10.84 -25.09
N PHE A 381 -8.55 -10.32 -23.99
CA PHE A 381 -8.44 -8.88 -23.78
C PHE A 381 -7.45 -8.25 -24.77
N LYS A 382 -6.30 -8.89 -25.01
CA LYS A 382 -5.37 -8.50 -26.08
C LYS A 382 -6.04 -8.47 -27.46
N GLN A 383 -6.85 -9.50 -27.78
CA GLN A 383 -7.61 -9.56 -29.03
C GLN A 383 -8.65 -8.43 -29.13
N ALA A 384 -9.35 -8.14 -28.05
CA ALA A 384 -10.33 -7.07 -28.00
C ALA A 384 -9.69 -5.70 -28.25
N LEU A 385 -8.54 -5.44 -27.61
CA LEU A 385 -7.80 -4.20 -27.79
C LEU A 385 -7.23 -4.08 -29.20
N GLN A 386 -6.73 -5.18 -29.77
CA GLN A 386 -6.30 -5.21 -31.17
C GLN A 386 -7.44 -4.90 -32.13
N ALA A 387 -8.62 -5.50 -31.94
CA ALA A 387 -9.81 -5.22 -32.74
C ALA A 387 -10.25 -3.75 -32.59
N TYR A 388 -10.26 -3.22 -31.37
CA TYR A 388 -10.59 -1.83 -31.09
C TYR A 388 -9.62 -0.86 -31.81
N ASN A 389 -8.32 -1.07 -31.64
CA ASN A 389 -7.28 -0.26 -32.29
C ASN A 389 -7.31 -0.39 -33.82
N GLY A 390 -7.77 -1.53 -34.34
CA GLY A 390 -7.98 -1.78 -35.77
C GLY A 390 -9.27 -1.19 -36.34
N GLY A 391 -10.14 -0.58 -35.51
CA GLY A 391 -11.43 -0.04 -35.93
C GLY A 391 -12.55 -1.08 -36.07
N GLU A 392 -12.32 -2.32 -35.63
CA GLU A 392 -13.30 -3.41 -35.62
C GLU A 392 -14.14 -3.39 -34.33
N TYR A 393 -14.82 -2.27 -34.07
CA TYR A 393 -15.47 -2.00 -32.79
C TYR A 393 -16.55 -3.03 -32.41
N ASN A 394 -17.27 -3.60 -33.39
CA ASN A 394 -18.25 -4.66 -33.11
C ASN A 394 -17.59 -5.95 -32.62
N ALA A 395 -16.45 -6.34 -33.21
CA ALA A 395 -15.68 -7.51 -32.77
C ALA A 395 -15.06 -7.27 -31.38
N ALA A 396 -14.56 -6.06 -31.13
CA ALA A 396 -14.09 -5.66 -29.81
C ALA A 396 -15.21 -5.76 -28.75
N LEU A 397 -16.41 -5.24 -29.05
CA LEU A 397 -17.57 -5.32 -28.17
C LEU A 397 -17.98 -6.77 -27.84
N GLU A 398 -17.96 -7.67 -28.83
CA GLU A 398 -18.27 -9.09 -28.61
C GLU A 398 -17.27 -9.73 -27.64
N LEU A 399 -15.97 -9.53 -27.88
CA LEU A 399 -14.91 -10.06 -27.03
C LEU A 399 -15.00 -9.50 -25.59
N LEU A 400 -15.21 -8.18 -25.45
CA LEU A 400 -15.30 -7.53 -24.15
C LEU A 400 -16.54 -7.94 -23.36
N ARG A 401 -17.69 -8.13 -24.01
CA ARG A 401 -18.89 -8.67 -23.35
C ARG A 401 -18.63 -10.08 -22.82
N GLY A 402 -18.02 -10.94 -23.63
CA GLY A 402 -17.66 -12.29 -23.21
C GLY A 402 -16.65 -12.32 -22.05
N ILE A 403 -15.71 -11.36 -22.01
CA ILE A 403 -14.80 -11.18 -20.87
C ILE A 403 -15.57 -10.75 -19.63
N ASN A 404 -16.46 -9.77 -19.75
CA ASN A 404 -17.23 -9.26 -18.61
C ASN A 404 -18.22 -10.29 -18.05
N GLU A 405 -18.70 -11.22 -18.87
CA GLU A 405 -19.51 -12.36 -18.42
C GLU A 405 -18.72 -13.33 -17.55
N THR A 406 -17.44 -13.59 -17.88
CA THR A 406 -16.60 -14.53 -17.12
C THR A 406 -15.85 -13.88 -15.97
N ASN A 407 -15.57 -12.58 -16.07
CA ASN A 407 -14.78 -11.79 -15.13
C ASN A 407 -15.44 -10.42 -14.93
N PRO A 408 -16.60 -10.37 -14.24
CA PRO A 408 -17.35 -9.14 -14.08
C PRO A 408 -16.61 -8.12 -13.21
N GLY A 409 -16.80 -6.83 -13.50
CA GLY A 409 -16.39 -5.74 -12.61
C GLY A 409 -14.99 -5.15 -12.84
N ILE A 410 -14.20 -5.68 -13.78
CA ILE A 410 -12.88 -5.13 -14.10
C ILE A 410 -13.02 -3.73 -14.78
N PRO A 411 -12.53 -2.62 -14.19
CA PRO A 411 -12.77 -1.26 -14.69
C PRO A 411 -12.31 -1.04 -16.11
N VAL A 412 -11.10 -1.51 -16.43
CA VAL A 412 -10.52 -1.30 -17.77
C VAL A 412 -11.36 -1.99 -18.85
N VAL A 413 -12.06 -3.08 -18.50
CA VAL A 413 -13.00 -3.75 -19.41
C VAL A 413 -14.28 -2.92 -19.56
N GLN A 414 -14.79 -2.33 -18.47
CA GLN A 414 -15.97 -1.46 -18.51
C GLN A 414 -15.71 -0.16 -19.29
N GLU A 415 -14.57 0.47 -19.08
CA GLU A 415 -14.14 1.65 -19.80
C GLU A 415 -14.03 1.34 -21.30
N LEU A 416 -13.30 0.28 -21.67
CA LEU A 416 -13.14 -0.09 -23.07
C LEU A 416 -14.45 -0.55 -23.71
N LEU A 417 -15.39 -1.13 -22.96
CA LEU A 417 -16.75 -1.41 -23.43
C LEU A 417 -17.51 -0.13 -23.78
N ALA A 418 -17.42 0.90 -22.94
CA ALA A 418 -18.05 2.19 -23.17
C ALA A 418 -17.43 2.89 -24.38
N GLU A 419 -16.10 2.96 -24.44
CA GLU A 419 -15.35 3.55 -25.57
C GLU A 419 -15.66 2.83 -26.89
N ALA A 420 -15.64 1.49 -26.91
CA ALA A 420 -15.94 0.70 -28.09
C ALA A 420 -17.39 0.88 -28.55
N ARG A 421 -18.33 1.06 -27.62
CA ARG A 421 -19.74 1.32 -27.95
C ARG A 421 -19.91 2.69 -28.59
N GLU A 422 -19.35 3.73 -27.98
CA GLU A 422 -19.39 5.08 -28.54
C GLU A 422 -18.73 5.12 -29.92
N ALA A 423 -17.57 4.47 -30.07
CA ALA A 423 -16.88 4.39 -31.36
C ALA A 423 -17.66 3.61 -32.43
N ALA A 424 -18.37 2.54 -32.05
CA ALA A 424 -19.25 1.79 -32.96
C ALA A 424 -20.49 2.60 -33.37
N ASP A 425 -21.10 3.34 -32.44
CA ASP A 425 -22.25 4.20 -32.71
C ASP A 425 -21.85 5.39 -33.62
N ALA A 426 -20.65 5.95 -33.42
CA ALA A 426 -20.08 7.02 -34.24
C ALA A 426 -19.59 6.53 -35.62
N ASN A 427 -19.21 5.25 -35.73
CA ASN A 427 -18.81 4.60 -36.97
C ASN A 427 -19.71 3.38 -37.22
N PRO A 428 -21.00 3.57 -37.58
CA PRO A 428 -21.86 2.45 -37.92
C PRO A 428 -21.24 1.76 -39.13
N GLN A 429 -20.53 0.66 -38.89
CA GLN A 429 -20.00 -0.18 -39.95
C GLN A 429 -21.20 -0.49 -40.86
N GLN A 430 -21.11 -0.12 -42.14
CA GLN A 430 -22.09 -0.55 -43.13
C GLN A 430 -22.16 -2.07 -42.99
N ALA A 431 -23.31 -2.59 -42.54
CA ALA A 431 -23.55 -4.01 -42.45
C ALA A 431 -23.07 -4.65 -43.75
N GLU A 432 -21.98 -5.41 -43.69
CA GLU A 432 -21.52 -6.18 -44.84
C GLU A 432 -22.72 -7.01 -45.29
N LYS A 433 -23.19 -6.73 -46.51
CA LYS A 433 -24.20 -7.57 -47.15
C LYS A 433 -23.64 -8.98 -47.15
N PRO A 434 -24.41 -10.00 -46.72
CA PRO A 434 -23.96 -11.38 -46.78
C PRO A 434 -23.55 -11.69 -48.22
N ASP A 435 -22.31 -12.16 -48.37
CA ASP A 435 -21.76 -12.60 -49.65
C ASP A 435 -22.67 -13.68 -50.24
N THR A 436 -23.08 -13.45 -51.49
CA THR A 436 -23.96 -14.34 -52.25
C THR A 436 -23.29 -15.70 -52.46
N LEU A 437 -23.66 -16.68 -51.64
CA LEU A 437 -23.55 -18.08 -52.00
C LEU A 437 -24.36 -18.31 -53.28
N GLN A 438 -23.64 -18.60 -54.37
CA GLN A 438 -24.18 -19.11 -55.61
C GLN A 438 -24.96 -20.40 -55.34
N THR A 439 -26.27 -20.38 -55.54
CA THR A 439 -27.04 -21.59 -55.82
C THR A 439 -27.94 -21.37 -57.02
N VAL A 440 -27.92 -22.39 -57.86
CA VAL A 440 -28.43 -22.52 -59.22
C VAL A 440 -29.96 -22.53 -59.26
N ASN A 441 -30.51 -22.04 -60.37
CA ASN A 441 -31.92 -21.91 -60.74
C ASN A 441 -32.86 -23.09 -60.40
N ALA A 442 -34.10 -22.77 -59.99
CA ALA A 442 -35.32 -23.35 -60.56
C ALA A 442 -36.54 -22.45 -60.21
N GLU A 443 -37.42 -22.33 -61.19
CA GLU A 443 -38.47 -21.32 -61.36
C GLU A 443 -39.86 -21.92 -61.09
N GLN A 444 -40.84 -21.04 -60.82
CA GLN A 444 -42.31 -21.17 -61.00
C GLN A 444 -43.27 -21.40 -59.80
N ASP A 445 -44.06 -20.33 -59.59
CA ASP A 445 -45.52 -20.23 -59.45
C ASP A 445 -46.30 -20.62 -58.17
N ALA A 446 -47.02 -19.60 -57.65
CA ALA A 446 -48.49 -19.54 -57.45
C ALA A 446 -49.00 -19.05 -56.07
N LYS A 447 -49.74 -17.94 -56.16
CA LYS A 447 -50.72 -17.27 -55.26
C LYS A 447 -51.31 -18.05 -54.07
N GLY A 448 -51.50 -17.35 -52.94
CA GLY A 448 -52.50 -17.69 -51.91
C GLY A 448 -52.56 -16.68 -50.76
N VAL A 449 -53.67 -15.94 -50.66
CA VAL A 449 -54.04 -15.04 -49.54
C VAL A 449 -54.96 -15.80 -48.58
N VAL A 450 -54.71 -15.79 -47.26
CA VAL A 450 -55.72 -16.12 -46.22
C VAL A 450 -55.51 -15.26 -44.96
N SER A 451 -56.64 -14.79 -44.42
CA SER A 451 -56.93 -13.85 -43.33
C SER A 451 -56.61 -14.32 -41.89
N LEU A 452 -56.18 -13.38 -41.03
CA LEU A 452 -56.12 -13.51 -39.56
C LEU A 452 -57.46 -13.13 -38.89
N PRO A 453 -57.92 -13.83 -37.81
CA PRO A 453 -59.19 -13.53 -37.17
C PRO A 453 -59.07 -12.44 -36.08
N ILE A 454 -60.10 -11.60 -36.00
CA ILE A 454 -60.33 -10.41 -35.15
C ILE A 454 -60.40 -10.72 -33.63
N PHE A 455 -60.02 -11.92 -33.19
CA PHE A 455 -60.25 -12.40 -31.82
C PHE A 455 -59.24 -11.88 -30.77
N LEU A 456 -58.08 -11.38 -31.20
CA LEU A 456 -57.01 -10.92 -30.30
C LEU A 456 -57.20 -9.48 -29.77
N ILE A 457 -57.96 -8.65 -30.49
CA ILE A 457 -58.13 -7.23 -30.14
C ILE A 457 -59.12 -7.04 -28.97
N VAL A 458 -60.10 -7.94 -28.82
CA VAL A 458 -61.10 -7.86 -27.73
C VAL A 458 -60.51 -8.30 -26.38
N ILE A 459 -59.57 -9.24 -26.38
CA ILE A 459 -58.91 -9.72 -25.16
C ILE A 459 -57.95 -8.67 -24.59
N LEU A 460 -57.25 -7.92 -25.46
CA LEU A 460 -56.36 -6.85 -25.04
C LEU A 460 -57.11 -5.67 -24.40
N ALA A 461 -58.32 -5.36 -24.89
CA ALA A 461 -59.15 -4.27 -24.38
C ALA A 461 -59.72 -4.56 -22.98
N LEU A 462 -60.09 -5.82 -22.69
CA LEU A 462 -60.58 -6.21 -21.36
C LEU A 462 -59.46 -6.30 -20.32
N PHE A 463 -58.24 -6.66 -20.73
CA PHE A 463 -57.07 -6.72 -19.85
C PHE A 463 -56.62 -5.33 -19.39
N LEU A 464 -56.64 -4.35 -20.30
CA LEU A 464 -56.32 -2.95 -19.98
C LEU A 464 -57.33 -2.31 -19.02
N LEU A 465 -58.62 -2.68 -19.12
CA LEU A 465 -59.67 -2.18 -18.23
C LEU A 465 -59.55 -2.74 -16.80
N GLY A 466 -59.10 -4.00 -16.65
CA GLY A 466 -58.81 -4.61 -15.36
C GLY A 466 -57.61 -3.98 -14.64
N LEU A 467 -56.59 -3.58 -15.40
CA LEU A 467 -55.36 -2.98 -14.86
C LEU A 467 -55.62 -1.58 -14.27
N ILE A 468 -56.54 -0.81 -14.86
CA ILE A 468 -56.94 0.51 -14.36
C ILE A 468 -57.70 0.41 -13.03
N VAL A 469 -58.51 -0.63 -12.82
CA VAL A 469 -59.24 -0.84 -11.56
C VAL A 469 -58.30 -1.24 -10.42
N VAL A 470 -57.25 -2.02 -10.70
CA VAL A 470 -56.24 -2.41 -9.70
C VAL A 470 -55.40 -1.22 -9.25
N VAL A 471 -55.01 -0.33 -10.16
CA VAL A 471 -54.26 0.89 -9.83
C VAL A 471 -55.10 1.86 -8.98
N LEU A 472 -56.40 1.97 -9.25
CA LEU A 472 -57.31 2.81 -8.47
C LEU A 472 -57.61 2.24 -7.06
N LEU A 473 -57.51 0.92 -6.87
CA LEU A 473 -57.66 0.29 -5.55
C LEU A 473 -56.39 0.36 -4.69
N LEU A 474 -55.20 0.43 -5.32
CA LEU A 474 -53.92 0.59 -4.61
C LEU A 474 -53.67 2.02 -4.12
N LEU A 475 -54.31 3.03 -4.71
CA LEU A 475 -54.19 4.44 -4.30
C LEU A 475 -55.03 4.82 -3.06
N LYS A 476 -55.75 3.87 -2.45
CA LYS A 476 -56.66 4.15 -1.31
C LYS A 476 -56.24 3.59 0.05
N ARG A 477 -54.99 3.13 0.22
CA ARG A 477 -54.46 2.73 1.53
C ARG A 477 -53.27 3.60 1.96
N LYS A 478 -53.59 4.72 2.60
CA LYS A 478 -52.68 5.47 3.48
C LYS A 478 -53.13 5.20 4.91
N GLY A 479 -52.23 4.72 5.78
CA GLY A 479 -52.54 4.54 7.20
C GLY A 479 -51.47 3.82 8.02
N SER A 480 -50.66 4.65 8.70
CA SER A 480 -50.05 4.44 10.02
C SER A 480 -48.75 3.64 10.19
N ALA A 481 -47.92 4.23 11.05
CA ALA A 481 -46.53 3.96 11.39
C ALA A 481 -46.31 2.73 12.30
N ALA A 482 -45.06 2.25 12.31
CA ALA A 482 -44.39 1.72 13.50
C ALA A 482 -42.87 1.80 13.35
N ALA A 483 -42.21 2.31 14.40
CA ALA A 483 -40.76 2.48 14.55
C ALA A 483 -40.14 1.28 15.27
N ILE A 484 -38.94 0.83 14.89
CA ILE A 484 -37.97 0.02 15.67
C ILE A 484 -36.56 0.19 15.02
N PRO A 485 -35.43 -0.12 15.70
CA PRO A 485 -34.61 0.75 16.52
C PRO A 485 -33.30 1.21 15.84
N SER A 486 -32.63 2.17 16.48
CA SER A 486 -31.34 2.79 16.13
C SER A 486 -30.23 1.82 15.72
N GLN A 487 -29.60 2.10 14.58
CA GLN A 487 -28.31 1.55 14.16
C GLN A 487 -27.18 1.97 15.11
N PRO A 488 -26.13 1.16 15.30
CA PRO A 488 -24.87 1.63 15.86
C PRO A 488 -24.28 2.70 14.93
N GLN A 489 -23.91 3.85 15.49
CA GLN A 489 -23.30 4.95 14.75
C GLN A 489 -22.03 4.45 14.05
N ALA A 490 -21.98 4.67 12.73
CA ALA A 490 -20.73 4.67 12.00
C ALA A 490 -19.87 5.80 12.58
N TYR A 491 -18.68 5.45 13.07
CA TYR A 491 -17.66 6.43 13.42
C TYR A 491 -17.32 7.22 12.16
N ALA A 492 -17.67 8.52 12.16
CA ALA A 492 -17.12 9.45 11.19
C ALA A 492 -15.61 9.52 11.43
N ALA A 493 -14.82 9.17 10.42
CA ALA A 493 -13.38 9.41 10.45
C ALA A 493 -13.15 10.90 10.72
N GLN A 494 -12.56 11.21 11.87
CA GLN A 494 -12.04 12.54 12.17
C GLN A 494 -10.85 12.80 11.24
N PRO A 495 -10.60 14.05 10.81
CA PRO A 495 -9.39 14.38 10.07
C PRO A 495 -8.18 14.00 10.92
N ILE A 496 -7.30 13.17 10.36
CA ILE A 496 -6.03 12.79 10.98
C ILE A 496 -5.22 14.08 11.15
N ALA A 497 -4.79 14.36 12.39
CA ALA A 497 -3.89 15.46 12.66
C ALA A 497 -2.62 15.30 11.81
N THR A 498 -1.99 16.41 11.44
CA THR A 498 -0.72 16.36 10.71
C THR A 498 0.26 15.47 11.48
N PRO A 499 0.95 14.50 10.86
CA PRO A 499 1.84 13.59 11.59
C PRO A 499 2.80 14.40 12.45
N LEU A 500 2.88 14.07 13.74
CA LEU A 500 3.85 14.69 14.64
C LEU A 500 5.24 14.60 13.98
N HIS A 501 5.97 15.72 13.94
CA HIS A 501 7.29 15.78 13.34
C HIS A 501 8.26 14.97 14.23
N VAL A 502 8.36 13.67 13.99
CA VAL A 502 9.26 12.77 14.74
C VAL A 502 10.69 13.18 14.41
N SER A 503 11.38 13.78 15.38
CA SER A 503 12.84 13.89 15.30
C SER A 503 13.44 12.49 15.40
N PRO A 504 14.47 12.15 14.63
CA PRO A 504 15.08 10.83 14.69
C PRO A 504 15.51 10.51 16.13
N PRO A 505 15.38 9.26 16.58
CA PRO A 505 15.83 8.88 17.91
C PRO A 505 17.32 9.25 18.06
N PRO A 506 17.75 9.73 19.24
CA PRO A 506 19.16 10.01 19.47
C PRO A 506 19.99 8.78 19.12
N GLY A 507 21.07 8.98 18.36
CA GLY A 507 21.94 7.91 17.90
C GLY A 507 22.50 7.07 19.06
N PRO A 508 23.07 5.88 18.75
CA PRO A 508 23.44 4.90 19.76
C PRO A 508 24.36 5.51 20.82
N VAL A 509 23.85 5.53 22.05
CA VAL A 509 24.57 5.91 23.26
C VAL A 509 25.66 4.86 23.51
N PRO A 510 26.91 5.25 23.85
CA PRO A 510 28.00 4.30 24.09
C PRO A 510 27.62 3.28 25.17
N PRO A 511 28.17 2.05 25.11
CA PRO A 511 27.76 0.96 26.01
C PRO A 511 28.06 1.33 27.47
N GLY A 512 27.00 1.67 28.22
CA GLY A 512 27.04 1.85 29.67
C GLY A 512 27.09 0.49 30.35
N ASN A 513 27.92 0.36 31.39
CA ASN A 513 28.00 -0.86 32.21
C ASN A 513 26.60 -1.28 32.71
N ASP A 514 26.24 -2.55 32.50
CA ASP A 514 24.98 -3.13 32.96
C ASP A 514 24.71 -2.85 34.46
N THR A 515 23.48 -2.46 34.78
CA THR A 515 23.04 -2.16 36.15
C THR A 515 22.01 -3.17 36.62
N VAL A 516 22.07 -3.59 37.88
CA VAL A 516 21.11 -4.56 38.45
C VAL A 516 19.99 -3.81 39.14
N CYS A 517 18.74 -4.14 38.80
CA CYS A 517 17.61 -3.51 39.45
C CYS A 517 17.57 -3.84 40.96
N PRO A 518 17.45 -2.83 41.84
CA PRO A 518 17.42 -3.03 43.29
C PRO A 518 16.15 -3.73 43.78
N GLN A 519 15.07 -3.72 43.00
CA GLN A 519 13.77 -4.32 43.37
C GLN A 519 13.59 -5.75 42.85
N CYS A 520 13.87 -6.00 41.57
CA CYS A 520 13.64 -7.29 40.91
C CYS A 520 14.92 -8.14 40.77
N GLY A 521 16.11 -7.56 40.91
CA GLY A 521 17.39 -8.22 40.67
C GLY A 521 17.70 -8.51 39.19
N ALA A 522 16.85 -8.07 38.26
CA ALA A 522 17.09 -8.25 36.83
C ALA A 522 18.21 -7.31 36.34
N THR A 523 19.09 -7.83 35.50
CA THR A 523 20.13 -7.06 34.83
C THR A 523 19.51 -6.17 33.75
N GLN A 524 19.85 -4.90 33.78
CA GLN A 524 19.40 -3.87 32.86
C GLN A 524 20.59 -3.27 32.12
N SER A 525 20.35 -2.74 30.92
CA SER A 525 21.32 -1.89 30.23
C SER A 525 21.79 -0.76 31.16
N GLY A 526 23.04 -0.33 31.06
CA GLY A 526 23.56 0.82 31.82
C GLY A 526 22.86 2.15 31.53
N THR A 527 22.00 2.19 30.52
CA THR A 527 21.13 3.31 30.14
C THR A 527 19.66 3.12 30.55
N ALA A 528 19.30 2.01 31.17
CA ALA A 528 17.91 1.72 31.52
C ALA A 528 17.48 2.53 32.74
N HIS A 529 16.41 3.31 32.59
CA HIS A 529 15.83 4.10 33.67
C HIS A 529 14.80 3.31 34.50
N PHE A 530 14.26 2.20 33.95
CA PHE A 530 13.31 1.30 34.62
C PHE A 530 13.70 -0.16 34.44
N CYS A 531 13.40 -1.02 35.43
CA CYS A 531 13.53 -2.47 35.32
C CYS A 531 12.47 -2.99 34.34
N ASN A 532 12.91 -3.52 33.21
CA ASN A 532 12.04 -4.19 32.23
C ASN A 532 11.26 -5.39 32.79
N ALA A 533 11.63 -5.90 33.97
CA ALA A 533 10.96 -7.03 34.62
C ALA A 533 9.99 -6.64 35.74
N CYS A 534 10.02 -5.39 36.25
CA CYS A 534 9.13 -5.00 37.37
C CYS A 534 8.71 -3.53 37.41
N GLY A 535 9.12 -2.72 36.44
CA GLY A 535 8.79 -1.30 36.37
C GLY A 535 9.53 -0.40 37.36
N ALA A 536 10.33 -0.94 38.28
CA ALA A 536 11.04 -0.15 39.28
C ALA A 536 12.12 0.73 38.67
N GLN A 537 12.24 1.97 39.15
CA GLN A 537 13.26 2.92 38.73
C GLN A 537 14.67 2.41 39.07
N ILE A 538 15.62 2.63 38.16
CA ILE A 538 17.04 2.32 38.36
C ILE A 538 17.76 3.59 38.84
N PRO A 539 18.36 3.61 40.05
CA PRO A 539 19.01 4.81 40.57
C PRO A 539 20.22 5.22 39.72
N LEU A 540 20.24 6.48 39.26
CA LEU A 540 21.39 7.07 38.58
C LEU A 540 22.54 7.32 39.58
N ARG A 541 23.79 7.10 39.16
CA ARG A 541 24.96 7.40 39.99
C ARG A 541 25.16 8.92 40.07
N SER A 542 25.21 9.47 41.28
CA SER A 542 25.64 10.85 41.51
C SER A 542 27.13 10.99 41.26
N SER A 543 27.49 11.53 40.09
CA SER A 543 28.83 12.07 39.85
C SER A 543 28.70 13.48 39.30
N GLY A 544 29.53 14.41 39.78
CA GLY A 544 29.66 15.76 39.19
C GLY A 544 30.08 15.78 37.71
N THR A 545 30.30 14.61 37.11
CA THR A 545 30.51 14.40 35.68
C THR A 545 29.27 13.75 35.07
N CYS A 546 28.75 14.35 34.00
CA CYS A 546 27.60 13.83 33.27
C CYS A 546 27.90 12.44 32.68
N PRO A 547 27.09 11.41 32.99
CA PRO A 547 27.34 10.06 32.49
C PRO A 547 27.12 9.93 30.98
N SER A 548 26.37 10.85 30.38
CA SER A 548 26.02 10.80 28.96
C SER A 548 27.03 11.54 28.07
N CYS A 549 27.48 12.73 28.46
CA CYS A 549 28.39 13.57 27.65
C CYS A 549 29.76 13.84 28.28
N GLY A 550 29.99 13.43 29.54
CA GLY A 550 31.24 13.66 30.25
C GLY A 550 31.46 15.10 30.73
N HIS A 551 30.49 16.00 30.59
CA HIS A 551 30.60 17.39 31.08
C HIS A 551 30.71 17.43 32.60
N GLU A 552 31.61 18.25 33.13
CA GLU A 552 31.64 18.56 34.56
C GLU A 552 30.57 19.60 34.88
N ASN A 553 29.64 19.23 35.76
CA ASN A 553 28.55 20.08 36.21
C ASN A 553 28.83 20.55 37.64
N ALA A 554 28.23 21.67 38.04
CA ALA A 554 28.40 22.19 39.39
C ALA A 554 27.81 21.21 40.44
N ASP A 555 28.34 21.26 41.66
CA ASP A 555 27.82 20.44 42.75
C ASP A 555 26.34 20.79 43.03
N GLY A 556 25.47 19.78 43.02
CA GLY A 556 24.03 19.93 43.21
C GLY A 556 23.22 20.16 41.92
N THR A 557 23.86 20.24 40.76
CA THR A 557 23.16 20.35 39.47
C THR A 557 22.33 19.10 39.17
N LYS A 558 21.03 19.26 38.93
CA LYS A 558 20.09 18.17 38.64
C LYS A 558 20.17 17.69 37.20
N PHE A 559 20.44 18.59 36.24
CA PHE A 559 20.53 18.28 34.81
C PHE A 559 21.82 18.79 34.18
N CYS A 560 22.38 18.03 33.26
CA CYS A 560 23.61 18.42 32.62
C CYS A 560 23.45 19.71 31.82
N SER A 561 24.21 20.75 32.16
CA SER A 561 24.19 22.06 31.47
C SER A 561 24.63 22.01 30.02
N GLN A 562 25.22 20.89 29.56
CA GLN A 562 25.64 20.71 28.18
C GLN A 562 24.69 19.84 27.35
N CYS A 563 24.01 18.85 27.96
CA CYS A 563 23.23 17.87 27.20
C CYS A 563 21.90 17.47 27.85
N GLY A 564 21.48 18.12 28.92
CA GLY A 564 20.19 17.90 29.60
C GLY A 564 20.07 16.62 30.42
N THR A 565 21.06 15.71 30.42
CA THR A 565 20.98 14.44 31.16
C THR A 565 20.83 14.65 32.67
N LYS A 566 19.85 14.01 33.31
CA LYS A 566 19.69 14.02 34.78
C LYS A 566 20.91 13.43 35.49
N LEU A 567 21.45 14.13 36.48
CA LEU A 567 22.72 13.83 37.16
C LEU A 567 22.57 13.29 38.59
N SER A 568 21.43 13.59 39.23
CA SER A 568 21.14 13.22 40.61
C SER A 568 19.66 13.10 40.85
#